data_AF-A0A8D3DVU2-F1
#
_entry.id   AF-A0A8D3DVU2-F1
#
_cell.length_a   1.000
_cell.length_b   1.000
_cell.length_c   1.000
_cell.angle_alpha   90.00
_cell.angle_beta   90.00
_cell.angle_gamma   90.00
#
_symmetry.space_group_name_H-M   'P 1'
#
loop_
_entity.id
_entity.type
_entity.pdbx_description
1 polymer ?
#
loop_
_entity_poly.entity_id
_entity_poly.type
_entity_poly.pdbx_seq_one_letter_code
_entity_poly.pdbx_strand_id
1 'polypeptide(L)'
;MPNFAGTWKMKKSEHFDELLKALGVNAMLRKVAVAAASNPLVEIRQDGEQFYIKTSTSVRTTEINFHIGEEFNEETVDGRKCKSLATWESENKIHCQQTLVDGHGPKTFWTRELNGDELTLIDSRCTQPGFAAMATLTGESAQPPPETAALVSGPRQLWQRQ
;
A
#
# COMPACT_ATOMS: atom_id res chain seq x y z
N MET A 1 -6.63 -13.88 12.58
CA MET A 1 -6.21 -12.63 11.91
C MET A 1 -6.32 -12.83 10.41
N PRO A 2 -7.01 -11.95 9.69
CA PRO A 2 -7.00 -11.97 8.23
C PRO A 2 -5.60 -11.71 7.71
N ASN A 3 -5.32 -12.32 6.56
CA ASN A 3 -4.05 -12.18 5.87
C ASN A 3 -4.19 -11.18 4.73
N PHE A 4 -3.60 -10.01 4.88
CA PHE A 4 -3.54 -8.98 3.85
C PHE A 4 -2.37 -9.21 2.87
N ALA A 5 -1.49 -10.17 3.14
CA ALA A 5 -0.32 -10.42 2.33
C ALA A 5 -0.71 -10.87 0.92
N GLY A 6 -0.10 -10.23 -0.07
CA GLY A 6 -0.41 -10.49 -1.47
C GLY A 6 -0.07 -9.30 -2.36
N THR A 7 -0.31 -9.50 -3.65
CA THR A 7 -0.15 -8.49 -4.67
C THR A 7 -1.52 -8.02 -5.11
N TRP A 8 -1.76 -6.72 -5.02
CA TRP A 8 -3.03 -6.09 -5.22
C TRP A 8 -2.94 -5.15 -6.43
N LYS A 9 -3.88 -5.30 -7.38
CA LYS A 9 -3.98 -4.46 -8.57
C LYS A 9 -5.20 -3.57 -8.51
N MET A 10 -5.08 -2.37 -9.03
CA MET A 10 -6.20 -1.42 -9.09
C MET A 10 -7.34 -1.95 -9.95
N LYS A 11 -8.54 -2.02 -9.35
CA LYS A 11 -9.79 -2.34 -10.05
C LYS A 11 -10.64 -1.09 -10.26
N LYS A 12 -10.75 -0.25 -9.23
CA LYS A 12 -11.56 0.97 -9.27
C LYS A 12 -10.95 2.05 -8.39
N SER A 13 -10.98 3.31 -8.84
CA SER A 13 -10.57 4.47 -8.05
C SER A 13 -11.59 5.59 -8.24
N GLU A 14 -12.05 6.16 -7.14
CA GLU A 14 -13.07 7.22 -7.08
C GLU A 14 -12.55 8.39 -6.24
N HIS A 15 -12.83 9.60 -6.70
CA HIS A 15 -12.50 10.86 -6.03
C HIS A 15 -11.01 11.12 -5.73
N PHE A 16 -10.07 10.40 -6.37
CA PHE A 16 -8.64 10.60 -6.16
C PHE A 16 -8.14 12.01 -6.58
N ASP A 17 -8.58 12.53 -7.74
CA ASP A 17 -8.25 13.92 -8.15
C ASP A 17 -8.81 14.95 -7.17
N GLU A 18 -10.03 14.72 -6.68
CA GLU A 18 -10.67 15.60 -5.73
C GLU A 18 -9.95 15.60 -4.37
N LEU A 19 -9.47 14.45 -3.90
CA LEU A 19 -8.61 14.37 -2.71
C LEU A 19 -7.34 15.19 -2.90
N LEU A 20 -6.63 15.00 -4.02
CA LEU A 20 -5.40 15.74 -4.30
C LEU A 20 -5.67 17.25 -4.40
N LYS A 21 -6.79 17.64 -5.02
CA LYS A 21 -7.22 19.05 -5.12
C LYS A 21 -7.42 19.62 -3.73
N ALA A 22 -8.07 18.85 -2.89
CA ALA A 22 -8.44 19.29 -1.57
C ALA A 22 -7.20 19.32 -0.64
N LEU A 23 -6.20 18.45 -0.85
CA LEU A 23 -4.86 18.51 -0.25
C LEU A 23 -4.02 19.72 -0.71
N GLY A 24 -4.52 20.53 -1.65
CA GLY A 24 -3.83 21.72 -2.16
C GLY A 24 -2.84 21.42 -3.30
N VAL A 25 -2.87 20.21 -3.86
CA VAL A 25 -2.00 19.84 -4.99
C VAL A 25 -2.46 20.61 -6.24
N ASN A 26 -1.52 21.25 -6.93
CA ASN A 26 -1.82 22.04 -8.13
C ASN A 26 -2.31 21.16 -9.29
N ALA A 27 -3.10 21.72 -10.21
CA ALA A 27 -3.81 20.95 -11.24
C ALA A 27 -2.89 20.14 -12.18
N MET A 28 -1.67 20.62 -12.45
CA MET A 28 -0.71 19.91 -13.28
C MET A 28 -0.20 18.65 -12.58
N LEU A 29 0.21 18.77 -11.32
CA LEU A 29 0.66 17.64 -10.50
C LEU A 29 -0.46 16.63 -10.27
N ARG A 30 -1.71 17.07 -10.13
CA ARG A 30 -2.84 16.14 -9.99
C ARG A 30 -3.05 15.27 -11.21
N LYS A 31 -2.98 15.84 -12.42
CA LYS A 31 -3.09 15.05 -13.67
C LYS A 31 -2.01 13.99 -13.75
N VAL A 32 -0.78 14.34 -13.38
CA VAL A 32 0.35 13.40 -13.34
C VAL A 32 0.12 12.33 -12.28
N ALA A 33 -0.32 12.70 -11.08
CA ALA A 33 -0.60 11.76 -10.00
C ALA A 33 -1.75 10.80 -10.32
N VAL A 34 -2.84 11.28 -10.92
CA VAL A 34 -3.96 10.44 -11.38
C VAL A 34 -3.51 9.48 -12.48
N ALA A 35 -2.70 9.96 -13.44
CA ALA A 35 -2.13 9.10 -14.47
C ALA A 35 -1.18 8.05 -13.86
N ALA A 36 -0.38 8.44 -12.86
CA ALA A 36 0.52 7.53 -12.15
C ALA A 36 -0.24 6.45 -11.36
N ALA A 37 -1.30 6.87 -10.68
CA ALA A 37 -2.15 6.02 -9.86
C ALA A 37 -3.27 5.32 -10.67
N SER A 38 -3.20 5.34 -12.01
CA SER A 38 -4.15 4.61 -12.85
C SER A 38 -4.00 3.09 -12.69
N ASN A 39 -2.77 2.60 -12.61
CA ASN A 39 -2.44 1.17 -12.46
C ASN A 39 -1.36 0.94 -11.37
N PRO A 40 -1.60 1.29 -10.10
CA PRO A 40 -0.67 0.97 -9.02
C PRO A 40 -0.63 -0.54 -8.79
N LEU A 41 0.59 -1.03 -8.57
CA LEU A 41 0.84 -2.36 -8.04
C LEU A 41 1.13 -2.22 -6.55
N VAL A 42 0.28 -2.80 -5.70
CA VAL A 42 0.42 -2.73 -4.24
C VAL A 42 0.81 -4.11 -3.74
N GLU A 43 2.02 -4.25 -3.22
CA GLU A 43 2.48 -5.47 -2.55
C GLU A 43 2.39 -5.28 -1.04
N ILE A 44 1.71 -6.19 -0.36
CA ILE A 44 1.62 -6.21 1.09
C ILE A 44 2.32 -7.46 1.60
N ARG A 45 3.21 -7.28 2.58
CA ARG A 45 3.77 -8.36 3.39
C ARG A 45 3.32 -8.13 4.83
N GLN A 46 2.81 -9.19 5.45
CA GLN A 46 2.32 -9.16 6.81
C GLN A 46 3.01 -10.27 7.59
N ASP A 47 3.64 -9.91 8.70
CA ASP A 47 4.19 -10.83 9.69
C ASP A 47 3.61 -10.49 11.06
N GLY A 48 2.53 -11.20 11.43
CA GLY A 48 1.73 -10.86 12.60
C GLY A 48 1.15 -9.43 12.52
N GLU A 49 1.66 -8.56 13.39
CA GLU A 49 1.30 -7.14 13.49
C GLU A 49 2.26 -6.20 12.74
N GLN A 50 3.34 -6.75 12.16
CA GLN A 50 4.24 -6.00 11.30
C GLN A 50 3.73 -6.01 9.85
N PHE A 51 3.59 -4.82 9.28
CA PHE A 51 3.16 -4.62 7.91
C PHE A 51 4.24 -3.92 7.11
N TYR A 52 4.50 -4.46 5.93
CA TYR A 52 5.27 -3.81 4.89
C TYR A 52 4.37 -3.63 3.67
N ILE A 53 4.28 -2.39 3.18
CA ILE A 53 3.43 -2.04 2.05
C ILE A 53 4.28 -1.31 1.04
N LYS A 54 4.36 -1.88 -0.15
CA LYS A 54 5.05 -1.31 -1.30
C LYS A 54 4.02 -0.94 -2.35
N THR A 55 3.94 0.34 -2.68
CA THR A 55 3.07 0.85 -3.73
C THR A 55 3.93 1.33 -4.89
N SER A 56 3.86 0.61 -6.02
CA SER A 56 4.59 0.94 -7.24
C SER A 56 3.64 1.58 -8.25
N THR A 57 3.89 2.83 -8.62
CA THR A 57 3.20 3.55 -9.71
C THR A 57 4.15 3.81 -10.87
N SER A 58 3.65 4.25 -12.02
CA SER A 58 4.51 4.61 -13.17
C SER A 58 5.43 5.80 -12.91
N VAL A 59 5.20 6.57 -11.84
CA VAL A 59 5.98 7.76 -11.49
C VAL A 59 6.84 7.55 -10.26
N ARG A 60 6.31 6.92 -9.21
CA ARG A 60 7.01 6.74 -7.93
C ARG A 60 6.70 5.37 -7.32
N THR A 61 7.71 4.77 -6.72
CA THR A 61 7.53 3.63 -5.82
C THR A 61 7.70 4.13 -4.38
N THR A 62 6.74 3.81 -3.51
CA THR A 62 6.81 4.12 -2.09
C THR A 62 6.76 2.83 -1.28
N GLU A 63 7.52 2.79 -0.20
CA GLU A 63 7.65 1.63 0.68
C GLU A 63 7.46 2.13 2.11
N ILE A 64 6.52 1.53 2.83
CA ILE A 64 6.26 1.84 4.24
C ILE A 64 6.33 0.56 5.07
N ASN A 65 6.98 0.66 6.23
CA ASN A 65 7.05 -0.39 7.24
C ASN A 65 6.45 0.18 8.52
N PHE A 66 5.48 -0.52 9.10
CA PHE A 66 4.87 -0.10 10.36
C PHE A 66 4.44 -1.31 11.19
N HIS A 67 4.27 -1.08 12.49
CA HIS A 67 3.69 -2.04 13.40
C HIS A 67 2.31 -1.54 13.83
N ILE A 68 1.33 -2.44 13.91
CA ILE A 68 0.02 -2.06 14.44
C ILE A 68 0.17 -1.65 15.90
N GLY A 69 -0.43 -0.52 16.28
CA GLY A 69 -0.35 0.05 17.63
C GLY A 69 0.85 0.95 17.88
N GLU A 70 1.78 1.08 16.93
CA GLU A 70 2.95 1.95 17.06
C GLU A 70 2.88 3.16 16.11
N GLU A 71 3.36 4.31 16.59
CA GLU A 71 3.50 5.50 15.75
C GLU A 71 4.72 5.35 14.82
N PHE A 72 4.54 5.69 13.54
CA PHE A 72 5.61 5.73 12.56
C PHE A 72 5.64 7.06 11.81
N ASN A 73 6.81 7.42 11.28
CA ASN A 73 6.95 8.62 10.46
C ASN A 73 6.68 8.27 9.00
N GLU A 74 5.84 9.07 8.36
CA GLU A 74 5.46 8.97 6.97
C GLU A 74 5.68 10.32 6.27
N GLU A 75 5.90 10.27 4.96
CA GLU A 75 5.96 11.45 4.11
C GLU A 75 4.79 11.37 3.13
N THR A 76 3.94 12.39 3.14
CA THR A 76 2.84 12.51 2.18
C THR A 76 3.39 12.77 0.76
N VAL A 77 2.58 12.53 -0.27
CA VAL A 77 3.00 12.68 -1.68
C VAL A 77 3.53 14.08 -2.03
N ASP A 78 3.12 15.09 -1.29
CA ASP A 78 3.53 16.49 -1.42
C ASP A 78 4.73 16.88 -0.53
N GLY A 79 5.38 15.91 0.12
CA GLY A 79 6.62 16.10 0.87
C GLY A 79 6.45 16.59 2.30
N ARG A 80 5.23 16.58 2.85
CA ARG A 80 4.99 16.93 4.27
C ARG A 80 5.23 15.71 5.14
N LYS A 81 5.89 15.92 6.29
CA LYS A 81 6.11 14.89 7.30
C LYS A 81 4.85 14.72 8.13
N CYS A 82 4.36 13.49 8.27
CA CYS A 82 3.28 13.12 9.16
C CYS A 82 3.70 11.96 10.08
N LYS A 83 3.11 11.95 11.28
CA LYS A 83 3.06 10.79 12.15
C LYS A 83 1.80 10.01 11.86
N SER A 84 1.95 8.71 11.70
CA SER A 84 0.87 7.79 11.35
C SER A 84 0.76 6.74 12.45
N LEU A 85 -0.45 6.42 12.88
CA LEU A 85 -0.74 5.39 13.88
C LEU A 85 -1.81 4.46 13.33
N ALA A 86 -1.42 3.22 13.02
CA ALA A 86 -2.32 2.20 12.51
C ALA A 86 -2.85 1.32 13.64
N THR A 87 -4.15 1.06 13.66
CA THR A 87 -4.87 0.27 14.67
C THR A 87 -5.94 -0.59 14.01
N TRP A 88 -6.24 -1.75 14.59
CA TRP A 88 -7.38 -2.56 14.17
C TRP A 88 -8.70 -1.87 14.55
N GLU A 89 -9.57 -1.64 13.58
CA GLU A 89 -10.94 -1.17 13.81
C GLU A 89 -11.91 -2.35 13.93
N SER A 90 -11.69 -3.40 13.14
CA SER A 90 -12.37 -4.69 13.20
C SER A 90 -11.39 -5.81 12.87
N GLU A 91 -11.84 -7.07 12.86
CA GLU A 91 -10.98 -8.19 12.48
C GLU A 91 -10.36 -8.01 11.09
N ASN A 92 -11.10 -7.47 10.13
CA ASN A 92 -10.70 -7.32 8.72
C ASN A 92 -10.48 -5.87 8.28
N LYS A 93 -10.47 -4.91 9.21
CA LYS A 93 -10.34 -3.48 8.91
C LYS A 93 -9.27 -2.81 9.77
N ILE A 94 -8.31 -2.18 9.10
CA ILE A 94 -7.27 -1.35 9.70
C ILE A 94 -7.68 0.11 9.53
N HIS A 95 -7.59 0.88 10.61
CA HIS A 95 -7.71 2.33 10.60
C HIS A 95 -6.36 2.94 10.93
N CYS A 96 -5.95 3.96 10.18
CA CYS A 96 -4.75 4.71 10.47
C CYS A 96 -5.02 6.19 10.51
N GLN A 97 -4.60 6.81 11.60
CA GLN A 97 -4.66 8.25 11.77
C GLN A 97 -3.33 8.87 11.39
N GLN A 98 -3.35 9.87 10.52
CA GLN A 98 -2.17 10.63 10.12
C GLN A 98 -2.28 12.07 10.67
N THR A 99 -1.21 12.51 11.32
CA THR A 99 -1.09 13.83 11.93
C THR A 99 0.16 14.51 11.39
N LEU A 100 0.04 15.70 10.80
CA LEU A 100 1.21 16.44 10.31
C LEU A 100 2.15 16.78 11.47
N VAL A 101 3.44 16.55 11.27
CA VAL A 101 4.50 16.87 12.25
C VAL A 101 4.75 18.36 12.30
N ASP A 102 4.82 19.00 11.13
CA ASP A 102 5.09 20.42 10.97
C ASP A 102 3.91 21.11 10.27
N GLY A 103 3.31 22.08 10.95
CA GLY A 103 2.25 22.95 10.42
C GLY A 103 0.84 22.70 10.99
N HIS A 104 -0.04 23.68 10.78
CA HIS A 104 -1.47 23.53 11.01
C HIS A 104 -2.12 22.96 9.75
N GLY A 105 -2.66 21.75 9.82
CA GLY A 105 -3.41 21.15 8.72
C GLY A 105 -4.44 20.14 9.18
N PRO A 106 -5.32 19.69 8.28
CA PRO A 106 -6.33 18.69 8.59
C PRO A 106 -5.69 17.39 9.10
N LYS A 107 -6.30 16.76 10.11
CA LYS A 107 -6.05 15.34 10.35
C LYS A 107 -6.56 14.54 9.15
N THR A 108 -5.75 13.65 8.63
CA THR A 108 -6.16 12.69 7.59
C THR A 108 -6.19 11.31 8.19
N PHE A 109 -7.01 10.44 7.62
CA PHE A 109 -7.12 9.06 8.04
C PHE A 109 -7.37 8.19 6.83
N TRP A 110 -6.73 7.03 6.85
CA TRP A 110 -6.95 6.00 5.86
C TRP A 110 -7.45 4.73 6.52
N THR A 111 -8.34 4.01 5.84
CA THR A 111 -8.76 2.67 6.24
C THR A 111 -8.46 1.66 5.16
N ARG A 112 -8.09 0.45 5.56
CA ARG A 112 -7.90 -0.70 4.67
C ARG A 112 -8.78 -1.83 5.16
N GLU A 113 -9.72 -2.26 4.33
CA GLU A 113 -10.65 -3.34 4.64
C GLU A 113 -10.48 -4.49 3.66
N LEU A 114 -10.30 -5.70 4.19
CA LEU A 114 -10.17 -6.92 3.40
C LEU A 114 -11.52 -7.65 3.34
N ASN A 115 -12.00 -7.88 2.12
CA ASN A 115 -13.23 -8.60 1.83
C ASN A 115 -12.92 -9.72 0.83
N GLY A 116 -12.42 -10.86 1.32
CA GLY A 116 -12.00 -11.98 0.48
C GLY A 116 -10.83 -11.58 -0.42
N ASP A 117 -11.06 -11.57 -1.73
CA ASP A 117 -10.07 -11.20 -2.76
C ASP A 117 -10.10 -9.70 -3.12
N GLU A 118 -10.87 -8.89 -2.40
CA GLU A 118 -10.95 -7.45 -2.58
C GLU A 118 -10.38 -6.69 -1.37
N LEU A 119 -9.52 -5.71 -1.65
CA LEU A 119 -8.98 -4.79 -0.67
C LEU A 119 -9.52 -3.39 -0.97
N THR A 120 -10.31 -2.87 -0.03
CA THR A 120 -10.88 -1.52 -0.12
C THR A 120 -10.01 -0.56 0.68
N LEU A 121 -9.54 0.49 0.01
CA LEU A 121 -8.78 1.59 0.58
C LEU A 121 -9.66 2.82 0.58
N ILE A 122 -9.78 3.47 1.72
CA ILE A 122 -10.53 4.72 1.86
C ILE A 122 -9.57 5.72 2.47
N ASP A 123 -9.32 6.83 1.76
CA ASP A 123 -8.54 7.96 2.25
C ASP A 123 -9.50 9.14 2.45
N SER A 124 -9.46 9.74 3.63
CA SER A 124 -10.42 10.76 4.02
C SER A 124 -9.79 11.79 4.94
N ARG A 125 -10.38 12.98 4.95
CA ARG A 125 -9.88 14.14 5.69
C ARG A 125 -10.92 14.60 6.68
N CYS A 126 -10.47 14.92 7.88
CA CYS A 126 -11.33 15.40 8.95
C CYS A 126 -12.05 16.72 8.59
N THR A 127 -11.44 17.57 7.76
CA THR A 127 -11.97 18.91 7.44
C THR A 127 -13.06 18.93 6.35
N GLN A 128 -13.43 17.80 5.76
CA GLN A 128 -14.57 17.69 4.84
C GLN A 128 -15.42 16.45 5.19
N PRO A 129 -16.31 16.55 6.19
CA PRO A 129 -17.24 15.47 6.49
C PRO A 129 -18.10 15.16 5.24
N GLY A 130 -17.95 13.96 4.70
CA GLY A 130 -18.66 13.49 3.49
C GLY A 130 -17.80 13.33 2.23
N PHE A 131 -16.52 13.73 2.25
CA PHE A 131 -15.63 13.55 1.11
C PHE A 131 -14.49 12.55 1.42
N ALA A 132 -14.48 11.43 0.71
CA ALA A 132 -13.45 10.39 0.78
C ALA A 132 -13.06 9.93 -0.62
N ALA A 133 -11.77 9.74 -0.85
CA ALA A 133 -11.28 8.98 -2.00
C ALA A 133 -11.34 7.50 -1.66
N MET A 134 -11.86 6.71 -2.59
CA MET A 134 -11.99 5.27 -2.43
C MET A 134 -11.27 4.58 -3.57
N ALA A 135 -10.47 3.59 -3.24
CA ALA A 135 -9.83 2.70 -4.20
C ALA A 135 -10.15 1.25 -3.85
N THR A 136 -10.60 0.49 -4.82
CA THR A 136 -10.78 -0.96 -4.70
C THR A 136 -9.67 -1.63 -5.48
N LEU A 137 -8.88 -2.45 -4.79
CA LEU A 137 -7.88 -3.31 -5.39
C LEU A 137 -8.37 -4.75 -5.35
N THR A 138 -8.01 -5.54 -6.36
CA THR A 138 -8.21 -6.99 -6.36
C THR A 138 -6.90 -7.71 -6.14
N GLY A 139 -6.93 -8.73 -5.29
CA GLY A 139 -5.81 -9.62 -5.05
C GLY A 139 -5.55 -10.44 -6.30
N GLU A 140 -4.32 -10.38 -6.80
CA GLU A 140 -3.82 -11.43 -7.67
C GLU A 140 -3.34 -12.54 -6.74
N SER A 141 -3.95 -13.73 -6.83
CA SER A 141 -3.47 -14.88 -6.10
C SER A 141 -1.98 -15.01 -6.39
N ALA A 142 -1.17 -14.97 -5.33
CA ALA A 142 0.28 -15.01 -5.45
C ALA A 142 0.64 -16.27 -6.25
N GLN A 143 0.98 -16.11 -7.53
CA GLN A 143 1.69 -17.16 -8.22
C GLN A 143 2.96 -17.37 -7.40
N PRO A 144 3.25 -18.61 -6.95
CA PRO A 144 4.49 -18.86 -6.23
C PRO A 144 5.65 -18.33 -7.09
N PRO A 145 6.69 -17.75 -6.47
CA PRO A 145 7.87 -17.34 -7.22
C PRO A 145 8.31 -18.52 -8.09
N PRO A 146 8.73 -18.31 -9.35
CA PRO A 146 9.24 -19.39 -10.16
C PRO A 146 10.34 -20.07 -9.34
N GLU A 147 10.11 -21.33 -9.00
CA GLU A 147 11.01 -22.14 -8.21
C GLU A 147 12.38 -22.02 -8.87
N THR A 148 13.31 -21.29 -8.24
CA THR A 148 14.67 -21.19 -8.72
C THR A 148 15.19 -22.61 -8.76
N ALA A 149 15.35 -23.14 -9.98
CA ALA A 149 15.89 -24.46 -10.24
C ALA A 149 17.19 -24.60 -9.46
N ALA A 150 17.11 -25.23 -8.29
CA ALA A 150 18.25 -25.55 -7.48
C ALA A 150 19.08 -26.55 -8.28
N LEU A 151 20.32 -26.15 -8.55
CA LEU A 151 21.40 -27.00 -9.02
C LEU A 151 21.41 -28.32 -8.22
N VAL A 152 21.04 -29.43 -8.86
CA VAL A 152 21.49 -30.75 -8.43
C VAL A 152 22.84 -31.00 -9.09
N SER A 153 23.87 -30.79 -8.28
CA SER A 153 25.23 -31.23 -8.49
C SER A 153 25.36 -32.77 -8.38
N GLY A 154 25.97 -33.39 -9.40
CA GLY A 154 26.72 -34.67 -9.32
C GLY A 154 26.01 -35.94 -9.82
N PRO A 155 26.75 -37.01 -10.22
CA PRO A 155 28.14 -37.30 -9.83
C PRO A 155 29.16 -37.45 -10.99
N ARG A 156 30.42 -37.16 -10.68
CA ARG A 156 31.60 -37.72 -11.36
C ARG A 156 31.61 -39.25 -11.20
N GLN A 157 31.66 -39.99 -12.29
CA GLN A 157 32.34 -41.29 -12.36
C GLN A 157 33.19 -41.27 -13.63
N LEU A 158 34.48 -40.92 -13.51
CA LEU A 158 35.61 -41.87 -13.40
C LEU A 158 35.58 -42.93 -14.50
N TRP A 159 36.30 -42.60 -15.57
CA TRP A 159 36.85 -43.54 -16.53
C TRP A 159 37.80 -44.52 -15.82
N GLN A 160 37.50 -45.82 -15.88
CA GLN A 160 38.49 -46.90 -15.78
C GLN A 160 37.87 -48.23 -16.24
N ARG A 161 38.30 -48.73 -17.41
CA ARG A 161 38.78 -50.11 -17.61
C ARG A 161 39.17 -50.34 -19.09
N GLN A 162 40.47 -50.50 -19.30
CA GLN A 162 40.98 -51.71 -19.96
C GLN A 162 40.94 -52.85 -18.95
#